data_AF-A0A2I0W196-F1
#
_entry.id   AF-A0A2I0W196-F1
#
_cell.length_a   1.000
_cell.length_b   1.000
_cell.length_c   1.000
_cell.angle_alpha   90.00
_cell.angle_beta   90.00
_cell.angle_gamma   90.00
#
_symmetry.space_group_name_H-M   'P 1'
#
loop_
_entity.id
_entity.type
_entity.pdbx_description
1 polymer ?
#
loop_
_entity_poly.entity_id
_entity_poly.type
_entity_poly.pdbx_seq_one_letter_code
_entity_poly.pdbx_strand_id
1 'polypeptide(L)'
;MWLSGFSANPLLPNVGYGHRTKHESMACIVANDKLLVIGGQEGDFVAKPGSPIFKCVRKNEIVYSNVYMLDDGLKWRDLPPMPKPNSHIEFAWKVVNNSVFIAGGTTEKHPVTKKMVLVGEIFRFNLGTLEWSVIGRMPFRIKTTLVGFWNGWLYFTSGQRDKGPNDPSPKKVVGCMWRTKLQL
;
A
#
# COMPACT_ATOMS: atom_id res chain seq x y z
N MET A 1 9.77 20.32 24.03
CA MET A 1 10.92 19.43 23.80
C MET A 1 10.88 19.03 22.33
N TRP A 2 11.70 19.67 21.49
CA TRP A 2 11.77 19.37 20.06
C TRP A 2 12.89 18.34 19.85
N LEU A 3 12.56 17.18 19.29
CA LEU A 3 13.57 16.18 18.91
C LEU A 3 14.24 16.64 17.61
N SER A 4 15.42 17.25 17.72
CA SER A 4 16.36 17.43 16.62
C SER A 4 17.26 16.20 16.53
N GLY A 5 17.31 15.53 15.37
CA GLY A 5 18.19 14.35 15.19
C GLY A 5 17.90 13.42 14.01
N PHE A 6 16.90 13.69 13.17
CA PHE A 6 16.65 12.83 12.00
C PHE A 6 17.62 13.16 10.86
N SER A 7 18.72 12.40 10.79
CA SER A 7 19.51 12.22 9.56
C SER A 7 18.86 11.10 8.75
N ALA A 8 18.28 11.42 7.59
CA ALA A 8 17.79 10.42 6.65
C ALA A 8 18.97 9.74 5.94
N ASN A 9 19.52 8.69 6.56
CA ASN A 9 20.31 7.71 5.82
C ASN A 9 19.32 6.69 5.23
N PRO A 10 19.28 6.47 3.91
CA PRO A 10 18.42 5.47 3.32
C PRO A 10 18.91 4.09 3.76
N LEU A 11 18.19 3.50 4.71
CA LEU A 11 18.42 2.12 5.17
C LEU A 11 17.87 1.09 4.16
N LEU A 12 17.21 1.52 3.09
CA LEU A 12 16.78 0.66 2.00
C LEU A 12 17.94 0.43 1.01
N PRO A 13 18.08 -0.77 0.41
CA PRO A 13 19.06 -1.00 -0.65
C PRO A 13 18.92 0.05 -1.75
N ASN A 14 20.03 0.72 -2.09
CA ASN A 14 20.18 1.85 -3.03
C ASN A 14 19.03 2.01 -4.04
N VAL A 15 18.00 2.77 -3.67
CA VAL A 15 17.06 3.36 -4.62
C VAL A 15 17.69 4.70 -5.03
N GLY A 16 18.38 4.71 -6.18
CA GLY A 16 19.25 5.81 -6.60
C GLY A 16 18.61 7.20 -6.46
N TYR A 17 19.27 8.07 -5.69
CA TYR A 17 18.91 9.48 -5.53
C TYR A 17 19.38 10.28 -6.74
N GLY A 18 18.49 10.46 -7.73
CA GLY A 18 18.60 11.51 -8.74
C GLY A 18 17.43 12.48 -8.57
N HIS A 19 17.60 13.75 -8.95
CA HIS A 19 16.63 14.86 -8.89
C HIS A 19 15.27 14.59 -9.56
N ARG A 20 14.52 13.60 -9.08
CA ARG A 20 13.19 13.20 -9.53
C ARG A 20 12.36 12.97 -8.27
N THR A 21 11.17 13.53 -8.20
CA THR A 21 10.20 13.21 -7.16
C THR A 21 9.74 11.77 -7.36
N LYS A 22 10.48 10.82 -6.79
CA LYS A 22 10.07 9.42 -6.68
C LYS A 22 8.96 9.35 -5.65
N HIS A 23 7.75 9.02 -6.11
CA HIS A 23 6.64 8.78 -5.21
C HIS A 23 6.69 7.33 -4.74
N GLU A 24 7.10 7.13 -3.50
CA GLU A 24 7.18 5.82 -2.84
C GLU A 24 6.03 5.66 -1.83
N SER A 25 5.00 4.91 -2.21
CA SER A 25 3.78 4.67 -1.40
C SER A 25 3.77 3.27 -0.77
N MET A 26 4.76 2.99 0.08
CA MET A 26 4.97 1.69 0.75
C MET A 26 4.23 1.60 2.09
N ALA A 27 3.85 0.39 2.51
CA ALA A 27 3.42 0.16 3.89
C ALA A 27 4.61 -0.21 4.78
N CYS A 28 4.77 0.51 5.89
CA CYS A 28 5.76 0.22 6.93
C CYS A 28 5.04 -0.29 8.17
N ILE A 29 5.34 -1.51 8.60
CA ILE A 29 4.60 -2.21 9.66
C ILE A 29 5.59 -2.70 10.70
N VAL A 30 5.38 -2.34 11.97
CA VAL A 30 6.12 -2.95 13.09
C VAL A 30 5.27 -4.08 13.66
N ALA A 31 5.82 -5.29 13.68
CA ALA A 31 5.19 -6.46 14.28
C ALA A 31 6.26 -7.44 14.79
N ASN A 32 6.05 -8.01 15.98
CA ASN A 32 6.98 -8.97 16.61
C ASN A 32 8.44 -8.45 16.63
N ASP A 33 8.62 -7.20 17.04
CA ASP A 33 9.92 -6.51 17.11
C ASP A 33 10.69 -6.41 15.79
N LYS A 34 9.98 -6.54 14.67
CA LYS A 34 10.54 -6.45 13.31
C LYS A 34 9.84 -5.34 12.53
N LEU A 35 10.58 -4.69 11.64
CA LEU A 35 10.02 -3.71 10.71
C LEU A 35 9.83 -4.37 9.33
N LEU A 36 8.59 -4.46 8.87
CA LEU A 36 8.24 -4.89 7.52
C LEU A 36 8.05 -3.69 6.61
N VAL A 37 8.54 -3.78 5.39
CA VAL A 37 8.27 -2.86 4.28
C VAL A 37 7.58 -3.65 3.18
N ILE A 38 6.34 -3.28 2.84
CA ILE A 38 5.47 -4.05 1.95
C ILE A 38 5.07 -3.23 0.73
N GLY A 39 5.32 -3.79 -0.44
CA GLY A 39 4.83 -3.30 -1.72
C GLY A 39 5.35 -1.93 -2.07
N GLY A 40 4.43 -1.06 -2.49
CA GLY A 40 4.72 0.30 -2.88
C GLY A 40 4.84 0.47 -4.38
N GLN A 41 5.28 1.66 -4.75
CA GLN A 41 5.34 2.08 -6.13
C GLN A 41 6.55 2.97 -6.28
N GLU A 42 7.25 2.86 -7.41
CA GLU A 42 8.27 3.82 -7.81
C GLU A 42 7.83 4.41 -9.15
N GLY A 43 7.97 5.71 -9.30
CA GLY A 43 7.70 6.31 -10.59
C GLY A 43 8.02 7.78 -10.67
N ASP A 44 8.31 8.20 -11.89
CA ASP A 44 8.63 9.58 -12.23
C ASP A 44 7.34 10.36 -12.52
N PHE A 45 7.00 11.25 -11.58
CA PHE A 45 6.11 12.36 -11.85
C PHE A 45 6.96 13.54 -12.28
N VAL A 46 6.73 14.03 -13.49
CA VAL A 46 7.34 15.26 -13.98
C VAL A 46 6.29 16.35 -14.01
N ALA A 47 6.63 17.54 -13.52
CA ALA A 47 5.77 18.72 -13.68
C ALA A 47 5.46 18.89 -15.17
N LYS A 48 4.19 19.09 -15.52
CA LYS A 48 3.80 19.43 -16.88
C LYS A 48 4.28 20.86 -17.14
N PRO A 49 5.20 21.10 -18.10
CA PRO A 49 5.70 22.43 -18.38
C PRO A 49 4.56 23.40 -18.66
N GLY A 50 4.60 24.59 -18.03
CA GLY A 50 3.58 25.62 -18.20
C GLY A 50 2.19 25.30 -17.65
N SER A 51 2.02 24.26 -16.80
CA SER A 51 0.70 23.99 -16.23
C SER A 51 0.30 25.09 -15.24
N PRO A 52 -0.83 25.81 -15.47
CA PRO A 52 -1.26 26.92 -14.60
C PRO A 52 -1.76 26.46 -13.22
N ILE A 53 -1.90 25.15 -13.03
CA ILE A 53 -2.42 24.52 -11.80
C ILE A 53 -1.50 23.38 -11.33
N PHE A 54 -0.21 23.48 -11.63
CA PHE A 54 0.83 22.57 -11.13
C PHE A 54 0.55 21.08 -11.37
N LYS A 55 -0.03 20.72 -12.53
CA LYS A 55 -0.26 19.32 -12.88
C LYS A 55 1.06 18.61 -13.16
N CYS A 56 1.18 17.38 -12.68
CA CYS A 56 2.26 16.47 -13.06
C CYS A 56 1.78 15.45 -14.11
N VAL A 57 2.68 15.04 -15.00
CA VAL A 57 2.48 13.94 -15.94
C VAL A 57 3.29 12.74 -15.45
N ARG A 58 2.66 11.57 -15.45
CA ARG A 58 3.31 10.31 -15.11
C ARG A 58 4.01 9.75 -16.34
N LYS A 59 5.29 9.35 -16.22
CA LYS A 59 6.01 8.63 -17.28
C LYS A 59 5.99 7.13 -17.05
N ASN A 60 6.88 6.64 -16.18
CA ASN A 60 7.01 5.23 -15.84
C ASN A 60 6.68 5.04 -14.36
N GLU A 61 5.89 4.02 -14.07
CA GLU A 61 5.37 3.70 -12.75
C GLU A 61 5.44 2.18 -12.60
N ILE A 62 6.26 1.70 -11.68
CA ILE A 62 6.41 0.29 -11.32
C ILE A 62 5.72 0.13 -9.97
N VAL A 63 4.85 -0.86 -9.86
CA VAL A 63 4.20 -1.23 -8.59
C VAL A 63 4.86 -2.51 -8.11
N TYR A 64 5.27 -2.55 -6.85
CA TYR A 64 5.99 -3.67 -6.27
C TYR A 64 5.06 -4.59 -5.48
N SER A 65 5.39 -5.88 -5.51
CA SER A 65 4.83 -6.89 -4.60
C SER A 65 5.80 -7.31 -3.50
N ASN A 66 7.05 -6.86 -3.56
CA ASN A 66 8.12 -7.24 -2.64
C ASN A 66 7.77 -6.95 -1.18
N VAL A 67 8.30 -7.80 -0.30
CA VAL A 67 8.17 -7.66 1.14
C VAL A 67 9.56 -7.80 1.73
N TYR A 68 9.99 -6.78 2.46
CA TYR A 68 11.25 -6.78 3.18
C TYR A 68 11.01 -6.76 4.67
N MET A 69 11.92 -7.34 5.43
CA MET A 69 11.89 -7.36 6.89
C MET A 69 13.26 -7.00 7.43
N LEU A 70 13.32 -5.98 8.28
CA LEU A 70 14.46 -5.69 9.13
C LEU A 70 14.30 -6.49 10.43
N ASP A 71 15.25 -7.38 10.70
CA ASP A 71 15.29 -8.18 11.92
C ASP A 71 15.96 -7.45 13.10
N ASP A 72 15.97 -8.13 14.25
CA ASP A 72 16.60 -7.69 15.51
C ASP A 72 18.13 -7.56 15.41
N GLY A 73 18.75 -8.26 14.46
CA GLY A 73 20.15 -8.11 14.08
C GLY A 73 20.43 -6.94 13.14
N LEU A 74 19.43 -6.08 12.86
CA LEU A 74 19.49 -4.97 11.90
C LEU A 74 19.82 -5.42 10.47
N LYS A 75 19.41 -6.64 10.09
CA LYS A 75 19.59 -7.18 8.75
C LYS A 75 18.28 -7.21 7.99
N TRP A 76 18.34 -6.76 6.73
CA TRP A 76 17.23 -6.87 5.79
C TRP A 76 17.16 -8.28 5.21
N ARG A 77 15.94 -8.81 5.11
CA ARG A 77 15.64 -10.07 4.45
C ARG A 77 14.44 -9.92 3.52
N ASP A 78 14.47 -10.64 2.41
CA ASP A 78 13.31 -10.85 1.55
C ASP A 78 12.33 -11.82 2.22
N LEU A 79 11.04 -11.48 2.18
CA LEU A 79 9.95 -12.39 2.51
C LEU A 79 9.12 -12.71 1.26
N PRO A 80 8.25 -13.73 1.31
CA PRO A 80 7.37 -14.04 0.18
C PRO A 80 6.58 -12.81 -0.29
N PRO A 81 6.55 -12.51 -1.60
CA PRO A 81 5.92 -11.31 -2.12
C PRO A 81 4.40 -11.39 -2.03
N MET A 82 3.74 -10.24 -2.05
CA MET A 82 2.28 -10.17 -2.16
C MET A 82 1.79 -10.91 -3.42
N PRO A 83 0.61 -11.56 -3.36
CA PRO A 83 0.02 -12.23 -4.53
C PRO A 83 -0.24 -11.29 -5.72
N LYS A 84 -0.31 -9.99 -5.45
CA LYS A 84 -0.53 -8.92 -6.43
C LYS A 84 0.27 -7.68 -6.03
N PRO A 85 0.99 -7.02 -6.96
CA PRO A 85 1.64 -5.75 -6.67
C PRO A 85 0.64 -4.71 -6.16
N ASN A 86 1.00 -3.96 -5.11
CA ASN A 86 0.05 -3.04 -4.47
C ASN A 86 0.76 -1.82 -3.88
N SER A 87 0.17 -0.64 -4.06
CA SER A 87 0.63 0.64 -3.51
C SER A 87 -0.53 1.45 -2.95
N HIS A 88 -0.23 2.61 -2.36
CA HIS A 88 -1.22 3.45 -1.67
C HIS A 88 -1.94 2.71 -0.53
N ILE A 89 -1.15 1.90 0.19
CA ILE A 89 -1.58 1.06 1.30
C ILE A 89 -0.96 1.50 2.63
N GLU A 90 -0.42 2.71 2.73
CA GLU A 90 0.33 3.23 3.89
C GLU A 90 -0.42 3.06 5.22
N PHE A 91 -1.74 3.23 5.18
CA PHE A 91 -2.66 3.07 6.31
C PHE A 91 -3.74 2.01 6.09
N ALA A 92 -3.62 1.25 5.01
CA ALA A 92 -4.64 0.31 4.55
C ALA A 92 -4.44 -1.10 5.13
N TRP A 93 -3.84 -1.20 6.32
CA TRP A 93 -3.51 -2.47 6.94
C TRP A 93 -3.76 -2.48 8.46
N LYS A 94 -3.89 -3.68 9.02
CA LYS A 94 -3.89 -3.90 10.48
C LYS A 94 -3.28 -5.24 10.84
N VAL A 95 -2.46 -5.25 11.89
CA VAL A 95 -1.93 -6.48 12.50
C VAL A 95 -2.96 -7.03 13.48
N VAL A 96 -3.35 -8.30 13.32
CA VAL A 96 -4.29 -9.04 14.17
C VAL A 96 -3.85 -10.50 14.22
N ASN A 97 -3.77 -11.12 15.41
CA ASN A 97 -3.42 -12.53 15.61
C ASN A 97 -2.22 -13.02 14.77
N ASN A 98 -1.09 -12.33 14.92
CA ASN A 98 0.15 -12.64 14.20
C ASN A 98 0.01 -12.63 12.66
N SER A 99 -0.95 -11.86 12.14
CA SER A 99 -1.18 -11.71 10.70
C SER A 99 -1.35 -10.24 10.33
N VAL A 100 -0.83 -9.85 9.17
CA VAL A 100 -1.09 -8.54 8.57
C VAL A 100 -2.29 -8.68 7.63
N PHE A 101 -3.32 -7.87 7.83
CA PHE A 101 -4.44 -7.73 6.91
C PHE A 101 -4.28 -6.45 6.10
N ILE A 102 -4.41 -6.51 4.77
CA ILE A 102 -4.35 -5.35 3.87
C ILE A 102 -5.68 -5.28 3.12
N ALA A 103 -6.34 -4.12 3.14
CA ALA A 103 -7.61 -3.90 2.45
C ALA A 103 -7.53 -2.66 1.55
N GLY A 104 -7.54 -2.87 0.24
CA GLY A 104 -7.48 -1.80 -0.76
C GLY A 104 -6.09 -1.54 -1.32
N GLY A 105 -5.92 -0.34 -1.88
CA GLY A 105 -4.72 0.08 -2.61
C GLY A 105 -4.96 0.17 -4.11
N THR A 106 -3.87 0.27 -4.86
CA THR A 106 -3.87 0.25 -6.33
C THR A 106 -2.78 -0.67 -6.83
N THR A 107 -3.06 -1.32 -7.95
CA THR A 107 -2.13 -2.23 -8.62
C THR A 107 -1.69 -1.65 -9.96
N GLU A 108 -1.00 -2.48 -10.74
CA GLU A 108 -0.59 -2.18 -12.11
C GLU A 108 -1.77 -1.73 -12.97
N LYS A 109 -1.46 -0.87 -13.94
CA LYS A 109 -2.47 -0.33 -14.84
C LYS A 109 -3.02 -1.44 -15.74
N HIS A 110 -4.27 -1.29 -16.15
CA HIS A 110 -4.87 -2.18 -17.12
C HIS A 110 -3.99 -2.25 -18.38
N PRO A 111 -3.59 -3.45 -18.85
CA PRO A 111 -2.56 -3.59 -19.89
C PRO A 111 -2.94 -2.91 -21.21
N VAL A 112 -4.23 -2.94 -21.57
CA VAL A 112 -4.77 -2.29 -22.77
C VAL A 112 -5.13 -0.81 -22.54
N THR A 113 -6.11 -0.51 -21.68
CA THR A 113 -6.64 0.86 -21.51
C THR A 113 -5.70 1.80 -20.76
N LYS A 114 -4.63 1.29 -20.15
CA LYS A 114 -3.69 2.02 -19.27
C LYS A 114 -4.36 2.74 -18.10
N LYS A 115 -5.62 2.43 -17.80
CA LYS A 115 -6.33 2.96 -16.63
C LYS A 115 -5.73 2.40 -15.34
N MET A 116 -5.68 3.23 -14.30
CA MET A 116 -5.37 2.80 -12.94
C MET A 116 -6.40 1.76 -12.47
N VAL A 117 -5.93 0.72 -11.78
CA VAL A 117 -6.76 -0.37 -11.27
C VAL A 117 -6.69 -0.38 -9.75
N LEU A 118 -7.81 -0.06 -9.10
CA LEU A 118 -7.91 -0.15 -7.64
C LEU A 118 -8.05 -1.61 -7.18
N VAL A 119 -7.66 -1.87 -5.94
CA VAL A 119 -7.70 -3.20 -5.33
C VAL A 119 -8.92 -3.33 -4.42
N GLY A 120 -9.55 -4.51 -4.45
CA GLY A 120 -10.73 -4.82 -3.63
C GLY A 120 -10.57 -6.07 -2.80
N GLU A 121 -9.59 -6.91 -3.09
CA GLU A 121 -9.23 -8.08 -2.30
C GLU A 121 -8.73 -7.66 -0.90
N ILE A 122 -9.05 -8.49 0.10
CA ILE A 122 -8.47 -8.41 1.45
C ILE A 122 -7.38 -9.48 1.53
N PHE A 123 -6.14 -9.04 1.61
CA PHE A 123 -4.99 -9.94 1.74
C PHE A 123 -4.67 -10.18 3.21
N ARG A 124 -4.30 -11.41 3.54
CA ARG A 124 -3.74 -11.80 4.84
C ARG A 124 -2.34 -12.33 4.61
N PHE A 125 -1.37 -11.81 5.36
CA PHE A 125 -0.03 -12.38 5.47
C PHE A 125 0.15 -12.94 6.87
N ASN A 126 0.34 -14.26 7.00
CA ASN A 126 0.58 -14.90 8.28
C ASN A 126 2.07 -14.76 8.62
N LEU A 127 2.41 -14.08 9.71
CA LEU A 127 3.81 -13.82 10.10
C LEU A 127 4.49 -15.06 10.73
N GLY A 128 3.73 -16.09 11.09
CA GLY A 128 4.25 -17.36 11.57
C GLY A 128 4.60 -18.33 10.44
N THR A 129 3.72 -18.48 9.44
CA THR A 129 3.96 -19.38 8.29
C THR A 129 4.62 -18.68 7.09
N LEU A 130 4.63 -17.35 7.07
CA LEU A 130 5.09 -16.50 5.95
C LEU A 130 4.28 -16.74 4.67
N GLU A 131 2.99 -17.05 4.81
CA GLU A 131 2.10 -17.31 3.68
C GLU A 131 1.09 -16.20 3.46
N TRP A 132 0.83 -15.93 2.18
CA TRP A 132 -0.22 -15.02 1.75
C TRP A 132 -1.52 -15.79 1.42
N SER A 133 -2.65 -15.18 1.75
CA SER A 133 -3.97 -15.64 1.34
C SER A 133 -4.89 -14.47 1.01
N VAL A 134 -5.88 -14.71 0.14
CA VAL A 134 -6.99 -13.78 -0.08
C VAL A 134 -8.17 -14.27 0.74
N ILE A 135 -8.58 -13.50 1.73
CA ILE A 135 -9.61 -13.92 2.70
C ILE A 135 -11.00 -13.35 2.40
N GLY A 136 -11.12 -12.52 1.37
CA GLY A 136 -12.39 -11.91 0.98
C GLY A 136 -12.20 -10.71 0.06
N ARG A 137 -13.30 -10.01 -0.19
CA ARG A 137 -13.32 -8.79 -1.01
C ARG A 137 -14.17 -7.72 -0.34
N MET A 138 -13.72 -6.48 -0.46
CA MET A 138 -14.46 -5.29 -0.09
C MET A 138 -15.66 -5.08 -1.04
N PRO A 139 -16.72 -4.36 -0.62
CA PRO A 139 -17.91 -4.08 -1.44
C PRO A 139 -17.61 -3.23 -2.68
N PHE A 140 -16.45 -2.57 -2.72
CA PHE A 140 -15.91 -1.84 -3.86
C PHE A 140 -14.40 -1.71 -3.73
N ARG A 141 -13.74 -1.32 -4.81
CA ARG A 141 -12.28 -1.09 -4.81
C ARG A 141 -11.98 0.33 -4.35
N ILE A 142 -10.96 0.49 -3.51
CA ILE A 142 -10.60 1.78 -2.90
C ILE A 142 -9.10 1.81 -2.59
N LYS A 143 -8.47 2.99 -2.71
CA LYS A 143 -7.10 3.24 -2.26
C LYS A 143 -7.05 4.33 -1.20
N THR A 144 -5.90 4.46 -0.52
CA THR A 144 -5.67 5.44 0.55
C THR A 144 -6.76 5.39 1.62
N THR A 145 -7.21 4.17 1.94
CA THR A 145 -8.18 3.91 3.01
C THR A 145 -7.44 3.74 4.34
N LEU A 146 -8.14 3.95 5.45
CA LEU A 146 -7.65 3.64 6.78
C LEU A 146 -8.30 2.32 7.24
N VAL A 147 -7.49 1.39 7.76
CA VAL A 147 -7.99 0.11 8.28
C VAL A 147 -7.87 0.05 9.80
N GLY A 148 -8.93 -0.43 10.46
CA GLY A 148 -8.98 -0.60 11.91
C GLY A 148 -9.50 -1.99 12.27
N PHE A 149 -9.21 -2.45 13.49
CA PHE A 149 -9.76 -3.69 14.01
C PHE A 149 -10.24 -3.49 15.44
N TRP A 150 -11.46 -3.94 15.73
CA TRP A 150 -12.04 -3.89 17.07
C TRP A 150 -13.07 -5.00 17.26
N ASN A 151 -12.93 -5.75 18.35
CA ASN A 151 -13.87 -6.80 18.78
C ASN A 151 -14.25 -7.81 17.67
N GLY A 152 -13.26 -8.34 16.94
CA GLY A 152 -13.49 -9.29 15.85
C GLY A 152 -13.89 -8.68 14.51
N TRP A 153 -14.06 -7.35 14.43
CA TRP A 153 -14.45 -6.66 13.21
C TRP A 153 -13.26 -5.94 12.59
N LEU A 154 -13.02 -6.18 11.29
CA LEU A 154 -12.14 -5.38 10.46
C LEU A 154 -12.94 -4.25 9.82
N TYR A 155 -12.49 -3.02 10.04
CA TYR A 155 -13.08 -1.80 9.50
C TYR A 155 -12.18 -1.26 8.39
N PHE A 156 -12.78 -0.66 7.37
CA PHE A 156 -12.09 0.28 6.52
C PHE A 156 -12.93 1.54 6.36
N THR A 157 -12.29 2.70 6.22
CA THR A 157 -12.97 3.98 6.05
C THR A 157 -12.21 4.89 5.11
N SER A 158 -13.00 5.71 4.41
CA SER A 158 -12.52 6.79 3.56
C SER A 158 -11.61 6.33 2.40
N GLY A 159 -11.24 7.28 1.54
CA GLY A 159 -10.33 7.03 0.42
C GLY A 159 -10.98 7.18 -0.94
N GLN A 160 -10.19 6.98 -1.99
CA GLN A 160 -10.64 7.19 -3.37
C GLN A 160 -11.24 5.91 -3.95
N ARG A 161 -12.57 5.85 -4.05
CA ARG A 161 -13.31 4.70 -4.60
C ARG A 161 -13.20 4.63 -6.12
N ASP A 162 -13.35 3.43 -6.69
CA ASP A 162 -13.50 3.22 -8.13
C ASP A 162 -14.79 3.81 -8.73
N LYS A 163 -14.92 3.75 -10.07
CA LYS A 163 -16.14 4.18 -10.78
C LYS A 163 -17.26 3.15 -10.74
N GLY A 164 -16.95 1.89 -10.43
CA GLY A 164 -17.90 0.79 -10.28
C GLY A 164 -17.31 -0.53 -10.76
N PRO A 165 -18.07 -1.64 -10.72
CA PRO A 165 -17.56 -2.98 -11.03
C PRO A 165 -16.86 -3.08 -12.39
N ASN A 166 -17.38 -2.39 -13.41
CA ASN A 166 -16.87 -2.45 -14.78
C ASN A 166 -15.77 -1.42 -15.10
N ASP A 167 -15.50 -0.47 -14.20
CA ASP A 167 -14.43 0.52 -14.38
C ASP A 167 -13.64 0.68 -13.07
N PRO A 168 -12.46 0.04 -12.96
CA PRO A 168 -11.63 0.08 -11.76
C PRO A 168 -10.92 1.42 -11.55
N SER A 169 -11.12 2.40 -12.44
CA SER A 169 -10.46 3.70 -12.33
C SER A 169 -11.00 4.52 -11.16
N PRO A 170 -10.17 5.37 -10.51
CA PRO A 170 -10.60 6.16 -9.38
C PRO A 170 -11.69 7.19 -9.72
N LYS A 171 -12.52 7.49 -8.71
CA LYS A 171 -13.61 8.47 -8.72
C LYS A 171 -13.46 9.45 -7.55
N LYS A 172 -14.56 9.80 -6.89
CA LYS A 172 -14.63 10.71 -5.74
C LYS A 172 -14.08 10.03 -4.50
N VAL A 173 -13.44 10.82 -3.65
CA VAL A 173 -13.16 10.43 -2.27
C VAL A 173 -14.50 10.25 -1.56
N VAL A 174 -14.62 9.16 -0.82
CA VAL A 174 -15.79 8.87 0.03
C VAL A 174 -15.36 8.95 1.49
N GLY A 175 -16.29 9.23 2.40
CA GLY A 175 -16.08 9.24 3.86
C GLY A 175 -16.88 8.15 4.59
N CYS A 176 -17.33 7.12 3.88
CA CYS A 176 -18.10 6.03 4.46
C CYS A 176 -17.19 4.99 5.11
N MET A 177 -17.73 4.31 6.14
CA MET A 177 -17.07 3.23 6.86
C MET A 177 -17.81 1.92 6.59
N TRP A 178 -17.05 0.86 6.40
CA TRP A 178 -17.53 -0.50 6.20
C TRP A 178 -16.80 -1.44 7.14
N ARG A 179 -17.43 -2.57 7.48
CA ARG A 179 -16.80 -3.59 8.31
C ARG A 179 -17.21 -4.99 7.91
N THR A 180 -16.34 -5.94 8.20
CA THR A 180 -16.63 -7.38 8.13
C THR A 180 -16.09 -8.08 9.37
N LYS A 181 -16.71 -9.21 9.74
CA LYS A 181 -16.23 -10.02 10.87
C LYS A 181 -15.10 -10.91 10.37
N LEU A 182 -13.93 -10.84 11.00
CA LEU A 182 -12.85 -11.77 10.71
C LEU A 182 -13.11 -13.08 11.46
N GLN A 183 -13.18 -14.19 10.73
CA GLN A 183 -13.06 -15.52 11.32
C GLN A 183 -11.55 -15.81 11.39
N LEU A 184 -11.01 -15.74 12.60
CA LEU A 184 -9.58 -15.80 12.89
C LEU A 184 -9.18 -17.18 13.43
#